data_AF-A0A4Q5X9U2-F1
#
_entry.id   AF-A0A4Q5X9U2-F1
#
_cell.length_a   1.000
_cell.length_b   1.000
_cell.length_c   1.000
_cell.angle_alpha   90.00
_cell.angle_beta   90.00
_cell.angle_gamma   90.00
#
_symmetry.space_group_name_H-M   'P 1'
#
loop_
_entity.id
_entity.type
_entity.pdbx_description
1 polymer ?
#
loop_
_entity_poly.entity_id
_entity_poly.type
_entity_poly.pdbx_seq_one_letter_code
_entity_poly.pdbx_strand_id
1 'polypeptide(L)'
;MPSEGTDRLRRVLLSLPDITLRVGWLRAHLAELRDAEAAELLASLCEDGERQDPSSREALLVVAMLLVSDAESPFVERLREHAEERRLLSLWRLLRRSAGGARSRSEPPVPDYGSGRELTVGERRSLARSPNRRVLEKLLRDPHPLVLRQLLGNPRLTEDDVVRLAARRPLHSAIIQTLAQSPRWLRRPRVRLTLLLNPGTPEAVSMPLLAVCTRPELLEVVHGVDTPLALRGSARELLDRSPPLPRPTTSSLLQ
;
A
#
# COMPACT_ATOMS: atom_id res chain seq x y z
N MET A 1 -8.30 -24.55 -5.62
CA MET A 1 -9.68 -24.05 -5.74
C MET A 1 -9.90 -23.13 -4.56
N PRO A 2 -10.47 -21.92 -4.75
CA PRO A 2 -10.80 -21.05 -3.63
C PRO A 2 -11.66 -21.80 -2.61
N SER A 3 -11.45 -21.59 -1.32
CA SER A 3 -12.40 -22.08 -0.32
C SER A 3 -13.73 -21.33 -0.47
N GLU A 4 -14.86 -21.98 -0.18
CA GLU A 4 -16.20 -21.35 -0.27
C GLU A 4 -16.28 -20.04 0.54
N GLY A 5 -15.57 -20.00 1.68
CA GLY A 5 -15.41 -18.80 2.50
C GLY A 5 -14.68 -17.66 1.78
N THR A 6 -13.65 -17.97 1.00
CA THR A 6 -12.88 -16.98 0.24
C THR A 6 -13.70 -16.37 -0.90
N ASP A 7 -14.45 -17.19 -1.63
CA ASP A 7 -15.33 -16.71 -2.69
C ASP A 7 -16.49 -15.87 -2.14
N ARG A 8 -17.03 -16.25 -0.97
CA ARG A 8 -18.03 -15.44 -0.26
C ARG A 8 -17.44 -14.10 0.16
N LEU A 9 -16.27 -14.11 0.79
CA LEU A 9 -15.57 -12.88 1.21
C LEU A 9 -15.35 -11.94 0.02
N ARG A 10 -14.79 -12.47 -1.08
CA ARG A 10 -14.52 -11.71 -2.30
C ARG A 10 -15.79 -11.06 -2.84
N ARG A 11 -16.90 -11.80 -2.92
CA ARG A 11 -18.19 -11.27 -3.39
C ARG A 11 -18.70 -10.13 -2.50
N VAL A 12 -18.62 -10.27 -1.18
CA VAL A 12 -19.05 -9.21 -0.25
C VAL A 12 -18.18 -7.97 -0.41
N LEU A 13 -16.85 -8.12 -0.44
CA LEU A 13 -15.93 -7.00 -0.64
C LEU A 13 -16.23 -6.26 -1.94
N LEU A 14 -16.44 -6.97 -3.04
CA LEU A 14 -16.69 -6.36 -4.35
C LEU A 14 -18.11 -5.76 -4.46
N SER A 15 -19.08 -6.21 -3.67
CA SER A 15 -20.42 -5.61 -3.62
C SER A 15 -20.47 -4.26 -2.90
N LEU A 16 -19.51 -3.97 -2.02
CA LEU A 16 -19.46 -2.70 -1.30
C LEU A 16 -18.93 -1.59 -2.23
N PRO A 17 -19.56 -0.40 -2.27
CA PRO A 17 -19.25 0.61 -3.28
C PRO A 17 -17.98 1.43 -2.97
N ASP A 18 -17.66 1.63 -1.69
CA ASP A 18 -16.52 2.45 -1.28
C ASP A 18 -15.39 1.63 -0.66
N ILE A 19 -14.15 1.99 -0.99
CA ILE A 19 -12.97 1.28 -0.51
C ILE A 19 -12.77 1.39 1.01
N THR A 20 -13.18 2.50 1.61
CA THR A 20 -13.10 2.70 3.06
C THR A 20 -14.10 1.80 3.77
N LEU A 21 -15.31 1.67 3.21
CA LEU A 21 -16.32 0.72 3.69
C LEU A 21 -15.83 -0.73 3.57
N ARG A 22 -15.18 -1.09 2.45
CA ARG A 22 -14.59 -2.42 2.26
C ARG A 22 -13.55 -2.74 3.33
N VAL A 23 -12.61 -1.84 3.58
CA VAL A 23 -11.55 -2.01 4.60
C VAL A 23 -12.17 -2.08 6.00
N GLY A 24 -13.12 -1.20 6.32
CA GLY A 24 -13.80 -1.18 7.61
C GLY A 24 -14.61 -2.44 7.87
N TRP A 25 -15.35 -2.91 6.87
CA TRP A 25 -16.12 -4.16 6.95
C TRP A 25 -15.20 -5.37 7.08
N LEU A 26 -14.11 -5.45 6.29
CA LEU A 26 -13.13 -6.54 6.40
C LEU A 26 -12.53 -6.59 7.81
N ARG A 27 -12.15 -5.44 8.37
CA ARG A 27 -11.63 -5.35 9.73
C ARG A 27 -12.63 -5.89 10.76
N ALA A 28 -13.89 -5.46 10.68
CA ALA A 28 -14.93 -5.92 11.58
C ALA A 28 -15.15 -7.44 11.45
N HIS A 29 -15.23 -7.94 10.23
CA HIS A 29 -15.43 -9.36 9.95
C HIS A 29 -14.28 -10.22 10.49
N LEU A 30 -13.02 -9.82 10.26
CA LEU A 30 -11.87 -10.55 10.78
C LEU A 30 -11.80 -10.54 12.32
N ALA A 31 -12.31 -9.50 12.97
CA ALA A 31 -12.35 -9.40 14.43
C ALA A 31 -13.40 -10.33 15.08
N GLU A 32 -14.38 -10.81 14.31
CA GLU A 32 -15.37 -11.81 14.76
C GLU A 32 -14.84 -13.26 14.65
N LEU A 33 -13.80 -13.47 13.85
CA LEU A 33 -13.20 -14.78 13.62
C LEU A 33 -12.14 -15.08 14.67
N ARG A 34 -11.82 -16.36 14.83
CA ARG A 34 -10.59 -16.76 15.55
C ARG A 34 -9.38 -16.33 14.73
N ASP A 35 -8.30 -15.90 15.38
CA ASP A 35 -7.10 -15.38 14.69
C ASP A 35 -6.55 -16.39 13.65
N ALA A 36 -6.62 -17.69 13.95
CA ALA A 36 -6.29 -18.77 13.02
C ALA A 36 -7.16 -18.82 11.75
N GLU A 37 -8.47 -18.67 11.90
CA GLU A 37 -9.42 -18.68 10.77
C GLU A 37 -9.26 -17.42 9.92
N ALA A 38 -9.03 -16.28 10.56
CA ALA A 38 -8.70 -15.03 9.90
C ALA A 38 -7.42 -15.17 9.05
N ALA A 39 -6.36 -15.78 9.60
CA ALA A 39 -5.12 -16.03 8.88
C ALA A 39 -5.31 -16.96 7.67
N GLU A 40 -6.05 -18.06 7.82
CA GLU A 40 -6.34 -18.99 6.72
C GLU A 40 -7.17 -18.34 5.61
N LEU A 41 -8.19 -17.56 5.98
CA LEU A 41 -9.03 -16.83 5.04
C LEU A 41 -8.23 -15.81 4.24
N LEU A 42 -7.36 -15.04 4.90
CA LEU A 42 -6.47 -14.08 4.24
C LEU A 42 -5.43 -14.77 3.36
N ALA A 43 -4.85 -15.89 3.80
CA ALA A 43 -3.88 -16.66 3.01
C ALA A 43 -4.50 -17.19 1.71
N SER A 44 -5.71 -17.76 1.79
CA SER A 44 -6.47 -18.23 0.62
C SER A 44 -6.76 -17.09 -0.36
N LEU A 45 -7.12 -15.89 0.14
CA LEU A 45 -7.32 -14.72 -0.73
C LEU A 45 -6.01 -14.25 -1.40
N CYS A 46 -4.88 -14.34 -0.70
CA CYS A 46 -3.57 -14.03 -1.27
C CYS A 46 -3.23 -14.99 -2.42
N GLU A 47 -3.45 -16.29 -2.22
CA GLU A 47 -3.24 -17.33 -3.23
C GLU A 47 -4.15 -17.16 -4.45
N ASP A 48 -5.40 -16.74 -4.24
CA ASP A 48 -6.32 -16.41 -5.33
C ASP A 48 -5.85 -15.19 -6.14
N GLY A 49 -5.23 -14.20 -5.48
CA GLY A 49 -4.66 -13.02 -6.11
C GLY A 49 -3.45 -13.31 -7.01
N GLU A 50 -2.67 -14.35 -6.68
CA GLU A 50 -1.54 -14.80 -7.51
C GLU A 50 -1.99 -15.25 -8.91
N ARG A 51 -3.27 -15.61 -9.10
CA ARG A 51 -3.82 -16.00 -10.42
C ARG A 51 -4.05 -14.82 -11.38
N GLN A 52 -3.69 -13.59 -10.98
CA GLN A 52 -3.79 -12.35 -11.78
C GLN A 52 -5.21 -12.02 -12.30
N ASP A 53 -6.25 -12.62 -11.72
CA ASP A 53 -7.65 -12.25 -12.00
C ASP A 53 -7.95 -10.84 -11.45
N PRO A 54 -8.60 -9.94 -12.23
CA PRO A 54 -8.90 -8.58 -11.78
C PRO A 54 -9.70 -8.52 -10.48
N SER A 55 -10.66 -9.41 -10.28
CA SER A 55 -11.55 -9.41 -9.11
C SER A 55 -10.81 -9.86 -7.85
N SER A 56 -9.97 -10.89 -7.98
CA SER A 56 -9.08 -11.34 -6.90
C SER A 56 -8.07 -10.25 -6.50
N ARG A 57 -7.49 -9.56 -7.48
CA ARG A 57 -6.54 -8.46 -7.20
C ARG A 57 -7.23 -7.27 -6.52
N GLU A 58 -8.46 -6.95 -6.89
CA GLU A 58 -9.23 -5.88 -6.25
C GLU A 58 -9.59 -6.23 -4.79
N ALA A 59 -9.93 -7.49 -4.50
CA ALA A 59 -10.13 -7.94 -3.12
C ALA A 59 -8.82 -7.95 -2.33
N LEU A 60 -7.71 -8.38 -2.94
CA LEU A 60 -6.38 -8.34 -2.34
C LEU A 60 -5.91 -6.90 -2.03
N LEU A 61 -6.33 -5.91 -2.82
CA LEU A 61 -6.10 -4.49 -2.52
C LEU A 61 -6.74 -4.07 -1.20
N VAL A 62 -7.93 -4.58 -0.88
CA VAL A 62 -8.58 -4.31 0.41
C VAL A 62 -7.75 -4.89 1.56
N VAL A 63 -7.25 -6.12 1.42
CA VAL A 63 -6.36 -6.75 2.40
C VAL A 63 -5.07 -5.96 2.55
N ALA A 64 -4.43 -5.59 1.44
CA ALA A 64 -3.20 -4.80 1.47
C ALA A 64 -3.41 -3.46 2.20
N MET A 65 -4.52 -2.77 1.92
CA MET A 65 -4.87 -1.51 2.60
C MET A 65 -5.14 -1.68 4.09
N LEU A 66 -5.76 -2.78 4.50
CA LEU A 66 -5.96 -3.13 5.91
C LEU A 66 -4.61 -3.37 6.60
N LEU A 67 -3.75 -4.22 6.02
CA LEU A 67 -2.44 -4.55 6.58
C LEU A 67 -1.52 -3.31 6.68
N VAL A 68 -1.57 -2.42 5.70
CA VAL A 68 -0.83 -1.15 5.71
C VAL A 68 -1.33 -0.22 6.82
N SER A 69 -2.66 -0.12 6.98
CA SER A 69 -3.27 0.79 7.95
C SER A 69 -3.07 0.30 9.39
N ASP A 70 -3.12 -1.02 9.58
CA ASP A 70 -3.05 -1.69 10.88
C ASP A 70 -1.69 -2.35 11.11
N ALA A 71 -0.66 -1.89 10.38
CA ALA A 71 0.65 -2.50 10.35
C ALA A 71 1.20 -2.78 11.75
N GLU A 72 1.01 -1.85 12.70
CA GLU A 72 1.50 -1.89 14.09
C GLU A 72 0.46 -2.42 15.10
N SER A 73 -0.69 -2.90 14.64
CA SER A 73 -1.74 -3.41 15.53
C SER A 73 -1.40 -4.78 16.13
N PRO A 74 -1.87 -5.08 17.36
CA PRO A 74 -1.75 -6.42 17.95
C PRO A 74 -2.38 -7.52 17.10
N PHE A 75 -3.43 -7.20 16.33
CA PHE A 75 -4.07 -8.15 15.43
C PHE A 75 -3.13 -8.60 14.30
N VAL A 76 -2.44 -7.67 13.65
CA VAL A 76 -1.47 -7.99 12.59
C VAL A 76 -0.26 -8.76 13.15
N GLU A 77 0.11 -8.52 14.42
CA GLU A 77 1.13 -9.33 15.10
C GLU A 77 0.69 -10.79 15.26
N ARG A 78 -0.51 -11.04 15.79
CA ARG A 78 -1.07 -12.40 15.92
C ARG A 78 -1.26 -13.10 14.59
N LEU A 79 -1.67 -12.37 13.54
CA LEU A 79 -1.74 -12.91 12.19
C LEU A 79 -0.37 -13.41 11.69
N ARG A 80 0.72 -12.72 12.07
CA ARG A 80 2.08 -13.11 11.69
C ARG A 80 2.50 -14.41 12.38
N GLU A 81 2.25 -14.50 13.68
CA GLU A 81 2.51 -15.70 14.49
C GLU A 81 1.80 -16.92 13.87
N HIS A 82 0.50 -16.81 13.60
CA HIS A 82 -0.25 -17.91 12.99
C HIS A 82 0.16 -18.22 11.55
N ALA A 83 0.52 -17.21 10.76
CA ALA A 83 1.01 -17.45 9.39
C ALA A 83 2.33 -18.25 9.40
N GLU A 84 3.19 -18.01 10.39
CA GLU A 84 4.44 -18.76 10.57
C GLU A 84 4.17 -20.17 11.10
N GLU A 85 3.42 -20.31 12.20
CA GLU A 85 3.08 -21.60 12.83
C GLU A 85 2.41 -22.57 11.85
N ARG A 86 1.47 -22.07 11.05
CA ARG A 86 0.68 -22.85 10.09
C ARG A 86 1.31 -22.91 8.69
N ARG A 87 2.47 -22.29 8.50
CA ARG A 87 3.20 -22.23 7.21
C ARG A 87 2.36 -21.63 6.07
N LEU A 88 1.57 -20.61 6.37
CA LEU A 88 0.78 -19.85 5.40
C LEU A 88 1.69 -18.88 4.64
N LEU A 89 2.52 -19.41 3.74
CA LEU A 89 3.59 -18.67 3.06
C LEU A 89 3.09 -17.43 2.32
N SER A 90 1.93 -17.53 1.66
CA SER A 90 1.32 -16.44 0.90
C SER A 90 1.03 -15.24 1.79
N LEU A 91 0.42 -15.45 2.96
CA LEU A 91 0.16 -14.40 3.93
C LEU A 91 1.44 -13.92 4.62
N TRP A 92 2.32 -14.85 5.03
CA TRP A 92 3.57 -14.51 5.71
C TRP A 92 4.44 -13.56 4.88
N ARG A 93 4.49 -13.74 3.54
CA ARG A 93 5.18 -12.83 2.62
C ARG A 93 4.70 -11.38 2.74
N LEU A 94 3.40 -11.15 2.88
CA LEU A 94 2.81 -9.82 3.03
C LEU A 94 3.09 -9.22 4.41
N LEU A 95 3.21 -10.05 5.43
CA LEU A 95 3.42 -9.65 6.83
C LEU A 95 4.88 -9.44 7.21
N ARG A 96 5.82 -9.62 6.27
CA ARG A 96 7.25 -9.44 6.49
C ARG A 96 7.58 -8.05 7.02
N ARG A 97 8.44 -8.01 8.04
CA ARG A 97 9.05 -6.81 8.57
C ARG A 97 10.55 -6.97 8.59
N SER A 98 11.27 -5.97 8.08
CA SER A 98 12.68 -5.79 8.40
C SER A 98 12.79 -4.94 9.65
N ALA A 99 13.55 -5.42 10.64
CA ALA A 99 13.82 -4.73 11.89
C ALA A 99 14.60 -3.39 11.71
N GLY A 100 15.04 -3.05 10.48
CA GLY A 100 15.99 -1.96 10.22
C GLY A 100 15.43 -0.66 9.63
N GLY A 101 14.12 -0.42 9.65
CA GLY A 101 13.49 0.62 8.82
C GLY A 101 13.52 2.08 9.31
N ALA A 102 13.93 2.36 10.55
CA ALA A 102 13.86 3.70 11.12
C ALA A 102 15.22 4.17 11.64
N ARG A 103 16.18 4.40 10.74
CA ARG A 103 17.24 5.35 11.07
C ARG A 103 16.58 6.72 11.18
N SER A 104 16.42 7.20 12.42
CA SER A 104 16.04 8.58 12.74
C SER A 104 16.91 9.51 11.92
N ARG A 105 16.32 10.10 10.87
CA ARG A 105 16.94 11.19 10.12
C ARG A 105 16.42 12.48 10.75
N SER A 106 17.28 13.50 10.80
CA SER A 106 16.88 14.82 11.25
C SER A 106 15.61 15.27 10.54
N GLU A 107 14.66 15.81 11.32
CA GLU A 107 13.39 16.28 10.80
C GLU A 107 13.64 17.40 9.77
N PRO A 108 13.06 17.35 8.56
CA PRO A 108 13.27 18.39 7.56
C PRO A 108 12.87 19.75 8.11
N PRO A 109 13.55 20.85 7.71
CA PRO A 109 13.16 22.18 8.15
C PRO A 109 11.74 22.51 7.69
N VAL A 110 11.00 23.22 8.54
CA VAL A 110 9.64 23.70 8.23
C VAL A 110 9.73 24.72 7.07
N PRO A 111 8.95 24.56 5.99
CA PRO A 111 8.94 25.53 4.90
C PRO A 111 8.49 26.92 5.36
N ASP A 112 9.05 27.97 4.75
CA ASP A 112 8.52 29.32 4.95
C ASP A 112 7.19 29.51 4.17
N TYR A 113 6.13 29.69 4.94
CA TYR A 113 4.79 29.93 4.42
C TYR A 113 4.50 31.40 4.10
N GLY A 114 5.46 32.31 4.31
CA GLY A 114 5.34 33.74 4.03
C GLY A 114 4.70 34.54 5.16
N SER A 115 4.73 34.02 6.39
CA SER A 115 4.15 34.63 7.59
C SER A 115 5.12 35.53 8.38
N GLY A 116 6.39 35.60 7.97
CA GLY A 116 7.43 36.35 8.70
C GLY A 116 7.86 35.71 10.04
N ARG A 117 7.28 34.57 10.39
CA ARG A 117 7.64 33.72 11.54
C ARG A 117 7.31 32.26 11.24
N GLU A 118 7.88 31.35 12.01
CA GLU A 118 7.49 29.93 11.96
C GLU A 118 6.03 29.75 12.43
N LEU A 119 5.28 28.92 11.70
CA LEU A 119 3.89 28.59 12.01
C LEU A 119 3.82 27.33 12.88
N THR A 120 2.93 27.37 13.86
CA THR A 120 2.60 26.20 14.68
C THR A 120 2.03 25.07 13.81
N VAL A 121 2.11 23.82 14.29
CA VAL A 121 1.51 22.67 13.60
C VAL A 121 0.00 22.89 13.38
N GLY A 122 -0.70 23.50 14.35
CA GLY A 122 -2.13 23.83 14.22
C GLY A 122 -2.43 24.80 13.08
N GLU A 123 -1.65 25.88 12.96
CA GLU A 123 -1.76 26.85 11.87
C GLU A 123 -1.47 26.20 10.51
N ARG A 124 -0.41 25.38 10.42
CA ARG A 124 -0.05 24.66 9.18
C ARG A 124 -1.14 23.66 8.77
N ARG A 125 -1.77 22.97 9.73
CA ARG A 125 -2.96 22.12 9.48
C ARG A 125 -4.14 22.95 8.98
N SER A 126 -4.35 24.15 9.52
CA SER A 126 -5.40 25.04 9.02
C SER A 126 -5.14 25.44 7.56
N LEU A 127 -3.89 25.82 7.23
CA LEU A 127 -3.47 26.13 5.86
C LEU A 127 -3.66 24.97 4.89
N ALA A 128 -3.58 23.72 5.35
CA ALA A 128 -3.83 22.55 4.51
C ALA A 128 -5.26 22.43 3.99
N ARG A 129 -6.22 23.20 4.53
CA ARG A 129 -7.58 23.34 3.98
C ARG A 129 -7.70 24.44 2.93
N SER A 130 -6.65 25.23 2.73
CA SER A 130 -6.65 26.37 1.82
C SER A 130 -6.96 25.95 0.38
N PRO A 131 -7.71 26.78 -0.37
CA PRO A 131 -7.85 26.60 -1.81
C PRO A 131 -6.59 27.02 -2.59
N ASN A 132 -5.63 27.73 -1.98
CA ASN A 132 -4.50 28.33 -2.69
C ASN A 132 -3.47 27.28 -3.11
N ARG A 133 -3.31 27.09 -4.42
CA ARG A 133 -2.41 26.09 -5.01
C ARG A 133 -0.95 26.25 -4.59
N ARG A 134 -0.44 27.48 -4.52
CA ARG A 134 0.94 27.77 -4.08
C ARG A 134 1.19 27.37 -2.64
N VAL A 135 0.17 27.52 -1.78
CA VAL A 135 0.24 27.09 -0.37
C VAL A 135 0.28 25.56 -0.29
N LEU A 136 -0.54 24.85 -1.08
CA LEU A 136 -0.53 23.39 -1.12
C LEU A 136 0.82 22.83 -1.60
N GLU A 137 1.44 23.46 -2.62
CA GLU A 137 2.76 23.07 -3.11
C GLU A 137 3.86 23.20 -2.05
N LYS A 138 3.78 24.24 -1.21
CA LYS A 138 4.67 24.38 -0.04
C LYS A 138 4.39 23.30 1.01
N LEU A 139 3.11 23.07 1.34
CA LEU A 139 2.70 22.08 2.33
C LEU A 139 3.04 20.64 1.95
N LEU A 140 3.20 20.31 0.66
CA LEU A 140 3.74 19.02 0.25
C LEU A 140 5.16 18.79 0.78
N ARG A 141 5.91 19.84 1.17
CA ARG A 141 7.24 19.77 1.79
C ARG A 141 7.19 19.82 3.32
N ASP A 142 6.00 19.85 3.91
CA ASP A 142 5.86 19.89 5.35
C ASP A 142 6.36 18.56 5.98
N PRO A 143 7.24 18.62 7.00
CA PRO A 143 7.79 17.42 7.63
C PRO A 143 6.80 16.72 8.55
N HIS A 144 5.69 17.38 8.94
CA HIS A 144 4.87 16.92 10.05
C HIS A 144 3.70 16.03 9.57
N PRO A 145 3.60 14.77 10.07
CA PRO A 145 2.54 13.82 9.70
C PRO A 145 1.11 14.38 9.81
N LEU A 146 0.78 15.11 10.89
CA LEU A 146 -0.55 15.70 11.07
C LEU A 146 -0.91 16.76 10.02
N VAL A 147 0.07 17.51 9.51
CA VAL A 147 -0.14 18.50 8.42
C VAL A 147 -0.40 17.74 7.13
N LEU A 148 0.42 16.74 6.82
CA LEU A 148 0.23 15.90 5.65
C LEU A 148 -1.13 15.20 5.66
N ARG A 149 -1.55 14.62 6.80
CA ARG A 149 -2.86 13.95 6.93
C ARG A 149 -4.01 14.88 6.56
N GLN A 150 -3.95 16.14 7.01
CA GLN A 150 -4.95 17.15 6.66
C GLN A 150 -4.85 17.54 5.17
N LEU A 151 -3.64 17.66 4.63
CA LEU A 151 -3.37 18.01 3.24
C LEU A 151 -3.91 16.94 2.28
N LEU A 152 -3.70 15.65 2.57
CA LEU A 152 -4.17 14.52 1.76
C LEU A 152 -5.70 14.47 1.60
N GLY A 153 -6.44 15.08 2.53
CA GLY A 153 -7.89 15.26 2.46
C GLY A 153 -8.34 16.47 1.61
N ASN A 154 -7.42 17.35 1.19
CA ASN A 154 -7.78 18.54 0.42
C ASN A 154 -8.29 18.14 -1.00
N PRO A 155 -9.46 18.64 -1.44
CA PRO A 155 -10.01 18.29 -2.74
C PRO A 155 -9.19 18.80 -3.93
N ARG A 156 -8.37 19.85 -3.74
CA ARG A 156 -7.52 20.44 -4.79
C ARG A 156 -6.18 19.72 -4.97
N LEU A 157 -5.83 18.77 -4.11
CA LEU A 157 -4.68 17.92 -4.37
C LEU A 157 -4.93 17.02 -5.59
N THR A 158 -3.91 16.90 -6.42
CA THR A 158 -3.91 16.04 -7.60
C THR A 158 -3.10 14.76 -7.35
N GLU A 159 -3.29 13.76 -8.22
CA GLU A 159 -2.46 12.55 -8.16
C GLU A 159 -0.98 12.86 -8.44
N ASP A 160 -0.69 13.78 -9.34
CA ASP A 160 0.69 14.17 -9.65
C ASP A 160 1.39 14.85 -8.45
N ASP A 161 0.66 15.55 -7.59
CA ASP A 161 1.20 16.06 -6.33
C ASP A 161 1.67 14.95 -5.41
N VAL A 162 0.84 13.92 -5.28
CA VAL A 162 1.07 12.81 -4.38
C VAL A 162 2.15 11.89 -4.91
N VAL A 163 2.21 11.67 -6.22
CA VAL A 163 3.33 11.00 -6.88
C VAL A 163 4.63 11.77 -6.66
N ARG A 164 4.63 13.11 -6.86
CA ARG A 164 5.82 13.94 -6.57
C ARG A 164 6.23 13.91 -5.11
N LEU A 165 5.29 13.82 -4.17
CA LEU A 165 5.58 13.64 -2.75
C LEU A 165 6.22 12.27 -2.49
N ALA A 166 5.59 11.20 -2.95
CA ALA A 166 6.02 9.81 -2.76
C ALA A 166 7.37 9.51 -3.41
N ALA A 167 7.71 10.18 -4.50
CA ALA A 167 8.98 9.99 -5.22
C ALA A 167 10.19 10.63 -4.52
N ARG A 168 10.00 11.45 -3.48
CA ARG A 168 11.10 12.18 -2.83
C ARG A 168 12.07 11.24 -2.12
N ARG A 169 13.35 11.55 -2.24
CA ARG A 169 14.45 10.81 -1.62
C ARG A 169 15.42 11.81 -0.99
N PRO A 170 15.62 11.80 0.34
CA PRO A 170 14.93 10.97 1.32
C PRO A 170 13.50 11.46 1.61
N LEU A 171 12.62 10.53 1.97
CA LEU A 171 11.30 10.80 2.54
C LEU A 171 11.22 10.13 3.91
N HIS A 172 10.76 10.87 4.92
CA HIS A 172 10.70 10.36 6.29
C HIS A 172 9.66 9.23 6.41
N SER A 173 9.96 8.19 7.19
CA SER A 173 9.09 7.01 7.35
C SER A 173 7.67 7.40 7.81
N ALA A 174 7.56 8.32 8.77
CA ALA A 174 6.27 8.83 9.25
C ALA A 174 5.43 9.50 8.14
N ILE A 175 6.06 10.16 7.18
CA ILE A 175 5.38 10.77 6.02
C ILE A 175 4.92 9.67 5.05
N ILE A 176 5.75 8.66 4.80
CA ILE A 176 5.38 7.49 4.01
C ILE A 176 4.20 6.75 4.63
N GLN A 177 4.25 6.47 5.94
CA GLN A 177 3.16 5.83 6.66
C GLN A 177 1.87 6.67 6.60
N THR A 178 1.96 7.99 6.78
CA THR A 178 0.80 8.88 6.69
C THR A 178 0.15 8.85 5.30
N LEU A 179 0.96 8.83 4.24
CA LEU A 179 0.47 8.67 2.88
C LEU A 179 -0.14 7.27 2.66
N ALA A 180 0.55 6.24 3.15
CA ALA A 180 0.14 4.85 3.03
C ALA A 180 -1.21 4.57 3.72
N GLN A 181 -1.51 5.28 4.81
CA GLN A 181 -2.78 5.24 5.54
C GLN A 181 -3.93 5.98 4.84
N SER A 182 -3.75 6.56 3.65
CA SER A 182 -4.82 7.28 2.95
C SER A 182 -5.50 6.41 1.89
N PRO A 183 -6.74 5.92 2.11
CA PRO A 183 -7.42 5.04 1.16
C PRO A 183 -7.63 5.67 -0.21
N ARG A 184 -7.89 6.99 -0.23
CA ARG A 184 -8.05 7.80 -1.44
C ARG A 184 -6.85 7.67 -2.38
N TRP A 185 -5.64 7.68 -1.82
CA TRP A 185 -4.40 7.70 -2.59
C TRP A 185 -3.84 6.28 -2.79
N LEU A 186 -3.97 5.38 -1.81
CA LEU A 186 -3.50 4.00 -1.94
C LEU A 186 -4.29 3.20 -3.00
N ARG A 187 -5.53 3.59 -3.30
CA ARG A 187 -6.29 3.01 -4.42
C ARG A 187 -5.69 3.36 -5.79
N ARG A 188 -4.85 4.39 -5.91
CA ARG A 188 -4.22 4.81 -7.17
C ARG A 188 -2.97 3.97 -7.49
N PRO A 189 -2.92 3.26 -8.63
CA PRO A 189 -1.77 2.43 -9.00
C PRO A 189 -0.45 3.21 -9.06
N ARG A 190 -0.44 4.41 -9.66
CA ARG A 190 0.78 5.24 -9.77
C ARG A 190 1.35 5.59 -8.41
N VAL A 191 0.50 5.90 -7.43
CA VAL A 191 0.94 6.20 -6.05
C VAL A 191 1.55 4.96 -5.39
N ARG A 192 0.90 3.80 -5.49
CA ARG A 192 1.43 2.53 -4.94
C ARG A 192 2.78 2.18 -5.54
N LEU A 193 2.89 2.22 -6.86
CA LEU A 193 4.14 1.92 -7.57
C LEU A 193 5.24 2.91 -7.18
N THR A 194 4.93 4.20 -7.07
CA THR A 194 5.90 5.21 -6.61
C THR A 194 6.40 4.93 -5.19
N LEU A 195 5.51 4.50 -4.28
CA LEU A 195 5.90 4.06 -2.93
C LEU A 195 6.80 2.82 -2.99
N LEU A 196 6.47 1.82 -3.81
CA LEU A 196 7.28 0.59 -3.96
C LEU A 196 8.69 0.89 -4.48
N LEU A 197 8.82 1.86 -5.39
CA LEU A 197 10.10 2.29 -5.96
C LEU A 197 10.85 3.27 -5.05
N ASN A 198 10.30 3.66 -3.90
CA ASN A 198 11.01 4.50 -2.93
C ASN A 198 11.79 3.63 -1.94
N PRO A 199 13.14 3.73 -1.87
CA PRO A 199 13.95 2.94 -0.94
C PRO A 199 13.64 3.20 0.54
N GLY A 200 13.03 4.35 0.85
CA GLY A 200 12.61 4.70 2.21
C GLY A 200 11.32 4.04 2.66
N THR A 201 10.60 3.35 1.76
CA THR A 201 9.32 2.72 2.10
C THR A 201 9.53 1.52 3.01
N PRO A 202 8.93 1.51 4.22
CA PRO A 202 9.05 0.38 5.13
C PRO A 202 8.44 -0.90 4.55
N GLU A 203 8.97 -2.07 4.93
CA GLU A 203 8.45 -3.36 4.44
C GLU A 203 6.99 -3.58 4.80
N ALA A 204 6.55 -3.10 5.97
CA ALA A 204 5.15 -3.13 6.39
C ALA A 204 4.21 -2.39 5.43
N VAL A 205 4.74 -1.47 4.61
CA VAL A 205 4.01 -0.82 3.53
C VAL A 205 4.27 -1.50 2.20
N SER A 206 5.53 -1.78 1.85
CA SER A 206 5.87 -2.28 0.51
C SER A 206 5.41 -3.71 0.26
N MET A 207 5.47 -4.60 1.26
CA MET A 207 5.16 -6.03 1.06
C MET A 207 3.67 -6.27 0.75
N PRO A 208 2.70 -5.68 1.49
CA PRO A 208 1.30 -5.79 1.11
C PRO A 208 1.00 -5.14 -0.26
N LEU A 209 1.63 -4.00 -0.58
CA LEU A 209 1.42 -3.33 -1.86
C LEU A 209 2.00 -4.09 -3.06
N LEU A 210 3.06 -4.86 -2.85
CA LEU A 210 3.67 -5.67 -3.91
C LEU A 210 2.72 -6.78 -4.38
N ALA A 211 1.96 -7.37 -3.45
CA ALA A 211 1.05 -8.47 -3.74
C ALA A 211 -0.08 -8.08 -4.72
N VAL A 212 -0.39 -6.78 -4.83
CA VAL A 212 -1.44 -6.26 -5.72
C VAL A 212 -0.90 -5.71 -7.04
N CYS A 213 0.41 -5.85 -7.28
CA CYS A 213 1.02 -5.38 -8.52
C CYS A 213 0.65 -6.30 -9.70
N THR A 214 0.44 -5.65 -10.84
CA THR A 214 0.39 -6.28 -12.15
C THR A 214 1.79 -6.78 -12.55
N ARG A 215 1.84 -7.69 -13.53
CA ARG A 215 3.12 -8.18 -14.08
C ARG A 215 4.06 -7.05 -14.56
N PRO A 216 3.61 -6.01 -15.29
CA PRO A 216 4.46 -4.88 -15.66
C PRO A 216 5.01 -4.12 -14.45
N GLU A 217 4.18 -3.87 -13.43
CA GLU A 217 4.61 -3.18 -12.20
C GLU A 217 5.63 -4.03 -11.41
N LEU A 218 5.44 -5.36 -11.33
CA LEU A 218 6.42 -6.26 -10.71
C LEU A 218 7.77 -6.21 -11.44
N LEU A 219 7.76 -6.21 -12.78
CA LEU A 219 8.98 -6.05 -13.57
C LEU A 219 9.66 -4.71 -13.28
N GLU A 220 8.91 -3.62 -13.14
CA GLU A 220 9.47 -2.32 -12.79
C GLU A 220 10.14 -2.33 -11.41
N VAL A 221 9.51 -2.96 -10.42
CA VAL A 221 10.11 -3.15 -9.08
C VAL A 221 11.41 -3.96 -9.17
N VAL A 222 11.44 -5.04 -9.94
CA VAL A 222 12.64 -5.89 -10.13
C VAL A 222 13.81 -5.12 -10.74
N HIS A 223 13.55 -4.26 -11.72
CA HIS A 223 14.57 -3.47 -12.42
C HIS A 223 14.87 -2.11 -11.76
N GLY A 224 14.12 -1.72 -10.72
CA GLY A 224 14.35 -0.48 -10.01
C GLY A 224 15.71 -0.43 -9.34
N VAL A 225 16.50 0.59 -9.68
CA VAL A 225 17.91 0.76 -9.25
C VAL A 225 18.03 0.83 -7.73
N ASP A 226 17.17 1.61 -7.10
CA ASP A 226 17.19 1.84 -5.65
C ASP A 226 16.26 0.89 -4.87
N THR A 227 15.65 -0.10 -5.54
CA THR A 227 14.70 -0.99 -4.88
C THR A 227 15.42 -1.93 -3.90
N PRO A 228 14.98 -2.02 -2.62
CA PRO A 228 15.57 -2.92 -1.63
C PRO A 228 15.63 -4.38 -2.13
N LEU A 229 16.72 -5.09 -1.79
CA LEU A 229 16.96 -6.47 -2.28
C LEU A 229 15.83 -7.42 -1.89
N ALA A 230 15.32 -7.32 -0.66
CA ALA A 230 14.20 -8.14 -0.19
C ALA A 230 12.94 -7.94 -1.04
N LEU A 231 12.63 -6.68 -1.39
CA LEU A 231 11.48 -6.34 -2.23
C LEU A 231 11.67 -6.86 -3.67
N ARG A 232 12.86 -6.71 -4.25
CA ARG A 232 13.19 -7.28 -5.57
C ARG A 232 13.10 -8.81 -5.59
N GLY A 233 13.57 -9.47 -4.53
CA GLY A 233 13.46 -10.92 -4.38
C GLY A 233 12.00 -11.40 -4.35
N SER A 234 11.17 -10.76 -3.50
CA SER A 234 9.74 -11.06 -3.44
C SER A 234 9.04 -10.79 -4.78
N ALA A 235 9.42 -9.73 -5.50
CA ALA A 235 8.83 -9.41 -6.81
C ALA A 235 9.15 -10.47 -7.86
N ARG A 236 10.39 -11.00 -7.87
CA ARG A 236 10.79 -12.13 -8.74
C ARG A 236 10.00 -13.38 -8.42
N GLU A 237 9.85 -13.71 -7.13
CA GLU A 237 9.07 -14.87 -6.71
C GLU A 237 7.61 -14.80 -7.18
N LEU A 238 6.97 -13.62 -7.10
CA LEU A 238 5.62 -13.41 -7.61
C LEU A 238 5.53 -13.54 -9.13
N LEU A 239 6.55 -13.09 -9.86
CA LEU A 239 6.64 -13.26 -11.32
C LEU A 239 6.76 -14.72 -11.72
N ASP A 240 7.56 -15.50 -11.00
CA ASP A 240 7.77 -16.93 -11.27
C ASP A 240 6.49 -17.75 -11.04
N ARG A 241 5.67 -17.34 -10.06
CA ARG A 241 4.36 -17.93 -9.76
C ARG A 241 3.25 -17.53 -10.74
N SER A 242 3.46 -16.44 -11.50
CA SER A 242 2.51 -15.89 -12.48
C SER A 242 3.09 -15.93 -13.89
N PRO A 243 3.23 -17.11 -14.53
CA PRO A 243 3.82 -17.22 -15.85
C PRO A 243 3.03 -16.41 -16.88
N PRO A 244 3.69 -15.80 -17.89
CA PRO A 244 2.99 -15.01 -18.89
C PRO A 244 1.95 -15.87 -19.62
N LEU A 245 0.75 -15.32 -19.81
CA LEU A 245 -0.24 -15.95 -20.69
C LEU A 245 0.40 -16.16 -22.07
N PRO A 246 0.30 -17.35 -22.67
CA PRO A 246 0.82 -17.58 -24.01
C PRO A 246 0.18 -16.55 -24.96
N ARG A 247 1.02 -15.80 -25.67
CA ARG A 247 0.52 -14.90 -26.72
C ARG A 247 -0.22 -15.77 -27.74
N PRO A 248 -1.43 -15.40 -28.19
CA PRO A 248 -2.08 -16.15 -29.25
C PRO A 248 -1.14 -16.15 -30.46
N THR A 249 -0.67 -17.33 -30.84
CA THR A 249 0.15 -17.53 -32.02
C THR A 249 -0.65 -17.03 -33.21
N THR A 250 -0.23 -15.90 -33.80
CA THR A 250 -0.75 -15.44 -35.08
C THR A 250 -0.21 -16.38 -36.16
N SER A 251 -0.78 -17.57 -36.26
CA SER A 251 -0.45 -18.57 -37.27
C SER A 251 -1.76 -19.19 -37.75
N SER A 252 -2.41 -18.54 -38.72
CA SER A 252 -3.35 -19.14 -39.70
C SER A 252 -4.04 -18.05 -40.54
N LEU A 253 -3.28 -17.18 -41.23
CA LEU A 253 -3.83 -16.32 -42.31
C LEU A 253 -2.88 -16.25 -43.52
N LEU A 254 -2.30 -17.40 -43.88
CA LEU A 254 -1.63 -17.62 -45.17
C LEU A 254 -1.90 -19.07 -45.60
N GLN A 255 -3.13 -19.35 -46.02
CA GLN A 255 -3.48 -20.39 -46.98
C GLN A 255 -4.58 -19.85 -47.90
#